data_AF-A0A6G1E5Y6-F1
#
_entry.id   AF-A0A6G1E5Y6-F1
#
_cell.length_a   1.000
_cell.length_b   1.000
_cell.length_c   1.000
_cell.angle_alpha   90.00
_cell.angle_beta   90.00
_cell.angle_gamma   90.00
#
_symmetry.space_group_name_H-M   'P 1'
#
loop_
_entity.id
_entity.type
_entity.pdbx_description
1 polymer ?
#
loop_
_entity_poly.entity_id
_entity_poly.type
_entity_poly.pdbx_seq_one_letter_code
_entity_poly.pdbx_strand_id
1 'polypeptide(L)'
;MRFWSRGGRQGEPNPSRDIHGVGLLVQFHTAHVKAINCPSSSPLCRSHFFPFAACECQQTLPSPPRRRDLLMPLTLVRDASPSPLQRNRPSGRQMSGAVHLPSRASSPLKRSALATPVALAFLLIFAAGVFLYSGTTTPSRAVTSAGRVSEAGGSGQALLSPTLGSIGGARAIWELPATPARAVLFVAHGCHCRPANFWPPSPRCPGCVGLPEDVSITERALRRRFAVLSLASARECWSMGQEVSAAKRGIQSWTAENGLGDLPVAALGASSGGYFVSWLAAEMRLAAVVLMIAEGSFGPNGVPAGYPPAMFLHMPKDQRRAVLVERNSKMLRRNGVEVKELQSLELPLTPTMLSDRIPRLNQGLSERIWRVFTDEGFVDERGYMRKDGRTTPWKDAVVKRGFWEEVSGLAEHIQEELNLAYGYHEMTSLHTDEMFDWIEEHLS
;
A
#
# COMPACT_ATOMS: atom_id res chain seq x y z
N MET A 1 49.42 -28.41 50.76
CA MET A 1 50.55 -28.84 49.90
C MET A 1 51.09 -27.62 49.17
N ARG A 2 52.41 -27.62 48.98
CA ARG A 2 53.36 -26.53 48.62
C ARG A 2 52.98 -25.78 47.31
N PHE A 3 53.05 -24.43 47.21
CA PHE A 3 54.24 -23.54 47.00
C PHE A 3 54.97 -23.87 45.67
N TRP A 4 55.30 -22.96 44.71
CA TRP A 4 55.91 -21.60 44.69
C TRP A 4 55.63 -20.96 43.29
N SER A 5 55.34 -19.65 43.13
CA SER A 5 56.25 -18.47 42.94
C SER A 5 57.17 -18.57 41.71
N ARG A 6 57.60 -17.53 40.96
CA ARG A 6 57.60 -16.04 40.89
C ARG A 6 58.39 -15.76 39.56
N GLY A 7 58.43 -14.63 38.86
CA GLY A 7 58.07 -13.23 39.07
C GLY A 7 59.06 -12.33 38.29
N GLY A 8 58.60 -11.12 37.90
CA GLY A 8 59.39 -9.88 37.66
C GLY A 8 60.29 -9.80 36.40
N ARG A 9 60.65 -8.64 35.83
CA ARG A 9 60.40 -7.21 36.11
C ARG A 9 60.93 -6.35 34.92
N GLN A 10 60.29 -5.20 34.72
CA GLN A 10 60.81 -3.84 34.39
C GLN A 10 61.65 -3.55 33.12
N GLY A 11 61.31 -2.41 32.48
CA GLY A 11 62.28 -1.52 31.82
C GLY A 11 61.74 -0.66 30.65
N GLU A 12 61.34 0.58 30.93
CA GLU A 12 61.45 1.74 30.00
C GLU A 12 62.81 2.44 30.28
N PRO A 13 63.45 3.24 29.37
CA PRO A 13 62.85 4.37 28.60
C PRO A 13 63.43 4.68 27.18
N ASN A 14 62.82 5.69 26.52
CA ASN A 14 63.17 6.41 25.26
C ASN A 14 64.57 7.12 25.32
N PRO A 15 65.27 7.60 24.24
CA PRO A 15 64.75 8.52 23.19
C PRO A 15 65.40 8.53 21.76
N SER A 16 64.74 9.25 20.84
CA SER A 16 65.19 10.09 19.70
C SER A 16 66.23 9.64 18.63
N ARG A 17 65.84 9.73 17.34
CA ARG A 17 66.47 10.61 16.31
C ARG A 17 65.72 10.65 14.97
N ASP A 18 65.67 11.86 14.42
CA ASP A 18 65.11 12.32 13.15
C ASP A 18 65.80 11.76 11.88
N ILE A 19 65.13 11.86 10.71
CA ILE A 19 65.50 12.74 9.56
C ILE A 19 64.77 12.32 8.25
N HIS A 20 64.12 13.31 7.60
CA HIS A 20 63.67 13.50 6.18
C HIS A 20 62.97 12.35 5.42
N GLY A 21 61.83 12.49 4.72
CA GLY A 21 61.10 13.65 4.19
C GLY A 21 60.93 13.50 2.67
N VAL A 22 59.71 13.20 2.17
CA VAL A 22 59.18 13.66 0.86
C VAL A 22 57.64 13.60 0.95
N GLY A 23 56.98 14.74 0.76
CA GLY A 23 55.53 14.88 0.79
C GLY A 23 54.87 14.69 -0.57
N LEU A 24 53.61 14.24 -0.56
CA LEU A 24 52.65 14.46 -1.63
C LEU A 24 51.38 15.06 -1.01
N LEU A 25 51.17 16.34 -1.27
CA LEU A 25 50.03 17.13 -0.82
C LEU A 25 48.88 16.92 -1.81
N VAL A 26 47.76 16.34 -1.38
CA VAL A 26 46.50 16.36 -2.16
C VAL A 26 45.65 17.50 -1.62
N GLN A 27 45.39 18.48 -2.48
CA GLN A 27 44.55 19.65 -2.24
C GLN A 27 43.09 19.24 -2.01
N PHE A 28 42.51 19.70 -0.91
CA PHE A 28 41.06 19.80 -0.75
C PHE A 28 40.59 21.18 -1.19
N HIS A 29 39.75 21.23 -2.22
CA HIS A 29 39.02 22.44 -2.59
C HIS A 29 37.85 22.65 -1.61
N THR A 30 37.97 23.66 -0.75
CA THR A 30 36.85 24.29 -0.05
C THR A 30 36.18 25.30 -0.98
N ALA A 31 34.94 25.05 -1.36
CA ALA A 31 34.12 26.02 -2.08
C ALA A 31 33.47 26.99 -1.07
N HIS A 32 33.88 28.25 -1.12
CA HIS A 32 33.25 29.38 -0.47
C HIS A 32 31.87 29.67 -1.10
N VAL A 33 30.80 29.60 -0.30
CA VAL A 33 29.51 30.18 -0.66
C VAL A 33 29.57 31.68 -0.37
N LYS A 34 29.37 32.47 -1.44
CA LYS A 34 29.31 33.93 -1.42
C LYS A 34 27.99 34.36 -0.80
N ALA A 35 28.05 35.07 0.32
CA ALA A 35 26.92 35.79 0.89
C ALA A 35 26.56 36.96 -0.05
N ILE A 36 25.29 37.01 -0.49
CA ILE A 36 24.73 38.16 -1.19
C ILE A 36 24.12 39.08 -0.12
N ASN A 37 24.67 40.29 -0.02
CA ASN A 37 24.12 41.39 0.77
C ASN A 37 22.81 41.88 0.14
N CYS A 38 21.74 41.97 0.92
CA CYS A 38 20.59 42.83 0.63
C CYS A 38 20.61 44.04 1.60
N PRO A 39 20.48 45.28 1.10
CA PRO A 39 20.44 46.46 1.96
C PRO A 39 19.05 46.69 2.56
N SER A 40 19.06 47.14 3.81
CA SER A 40 17.90 47.61 4.56
C SER A 40 17.62 49.10 4.32
N SER A 41 16.39 49.46 3.95
CA SER A 41 15.79 50.77 4.21
C SER A 41 14.25 50.71 4.13
N SER A 42 13.63 51.33 5.13
CA SER A 42 12.26 51.27 5.68
C SER A 42 11.11 51.88 4.81
N PRO A 43 9.94 52.27 5.37
CA PRO A 43 8.77 51.48 5.82
C PRO A 43 7.45 51.87 5.07
N LEU A 44 6.29 51.33 5.49
CA LEU A 44 4.89 51.69 5.13
C LEU A 44 4.27 51.09 3.85
N CYS A 45 3.49 50.02 4.00
CA CYS A 45 2.07 50.00 3.57
C CYS A 45 1.28 48.85 4.21
N ARG A 46 0.03 49.18 4.54
CA ARG A 46 -0.93 48.37 5.32
C ARG A 46 -1.63 47.31 4.45
N SER A 47 -2.06 46.24 5.14
CA SER A 47 -3.31 45.48 4.98
C SER A 47 -3.75 44.99 3.59
N HIS A 48 -3.80 43.66 3.39
CA HIS A 48 -5.04 42.88 3.17
C HIS A 48 -4.75 41.36 3.03
N PHE A 49 -5.37 40.59 3.93
CA PHE A 49 -6.07 39.29 3.78
C PHE A 49 -5.65 38.16 2.79
N PHE A 50 -5.49 36.97 3.41
CA PHE A 50 -5.75 35.56 2.99
C PHE A 50 -4.76 34.74 2.14
N PRO A 51 -4.75 33.38 2.32
CA PRO A 51 -3.52 32.60 2.43
C PRO A 51 -3.50 31.33 1.54
N PHE A 52 -2.42 30.55 1.66
CA PHE A 52 -2.26 29.15 1.23
C PHE A 52 -2.65 28.78 -0.22
N ALA A 53 -1.64 28.83 -1.09
CA ALA A 53 -1.64 28.09 -2.35
C ALA A 53 -1.68 26.58 -2.07
N ALA A 54 -2.77 25.93 -2.43
CA ALA A 54 -2.88 24.48 -2.53
C ALA A 54 -1.93 23.98 -3.63
N CYS A 55 -1.08 23.00 -3.31
CA CYS A 55 -0.32 22.28 -4.33
C CYS A 55 -1.27 21.41 -5.16
N GLU A 56 -1.43 21.80 -6.41
CA GLU A 56 -2.25 21.16 -7.41
C GLU A 56 -1.54 19.88 -7.91
N CYS A 57 -2.07 18.71 -7.53
CA CYS A 57 -1.64 17.42 -8.10
C CYS A 57 -2.29 17.21 -9.48
N GLN A 58 -1.66 17.75 -10.53
CA GLN A 58 -1.92 17.35 -11.92
C GLN A 58 -0.76 16.50 -12.43
N GLN A 59 -1.02 15.22 -12.67
CA GLN A 59 -0.15 14.42 -13.53
C GLN A 59 -0.49 14.73 -14.99
N THR A 60 0.47 15.30 -15.72
CA THR A 60 0.44 15.35 -17.18
C THR A 60 0.96 14.02 -17.73
N LEU A 61 0.18 13.39 -18.61
CA LEU A 61 0.60 12.20 -19.34
C LEU A 61 1.76 12.54 -20.31
N PRO A 62 2.74 11.63 -20.52
CA PRO A 62 3.82 11.88 -21.47
C PRO A 62 3.28 11.82 -22.91
N SER A 63 3.55 12.89 -23.67
CA SER A 63 3.29 12.95 -25.11
C SER A 63 4.22 12.00 -25.89
N PRO A 64 3.77 11.40 -27.01
CA PRO A 64 4.62 10.55 -27.85
C PRO A 64 5.71 11.39 -28.55
N PRO A 65 6.88 10.81 -28.87
CA PRO A 65 7.99 11.57 -29.42
C PRO A 65 7.67 12.06 -30.84
N ARG A 66 7.84 13.38 -31.06
CA ARG A 66 7.82 13.98 -32.39
C ARG A 66 9.04 13.51 -33.19
N ARG A 67 8.78 12.98 -34.40
CA ARG A 67 9.77 12.78 -35.46
C ARG A 67 10.52 14.10 -35.69
N ARG A 68 11.85 14.05 -35.67
CA ARG A 68 12.71 15.06 -36.29
C ARG A 68 13.16 14.53 -37.63
N ASP A 69 12.74 15.22 -38.68
CA ASP A 69 13.33 15.13 -40.01
C ASP A 69 14.78 15.62 -39.95
N LEU A 70 15.71 14.77 -40.38
CA LEU A 70 17.07 15.15 -40.77
C LEU A 70 17.36 14.47 -42.10
N LEU A 71 17.47 15.31 -43.13
CA LEU A 71 17.84 14.96 -44.50
C LEU A 71 19.36 14.78 -44.62
N MET A 72 19.73 13.65 -45.27
CA MET A 72 20.86 13.43 -46.19
C MET A 72 22.30 13.37 -45.61
N PRO A 73 23.26 12.68 -46.29
CA PRO A 73 23.19 12.12 -47.65
C PRO A 73 23.52 10.62 -47.80
N LEU A 74 23.04 10.09 -48.92
CA LEU A 74 23.35 8.80 -49.52
C LEU A 74 24.83 8.67 -49.91
N THR A 75 25.47 7.57 -49.52
CA THR A 75 26.60 6.99 -50.24
C THR A 75 26.21 5.60 -50.77
N LEU A 76 26.25 5.50 -52.09
CA LEU A 76 26.07 4.29 -52.90
C LEU A 76 27.32 3.41 -52.83
N VAL A 77 27.16 2.14 -52.46
CA VAL A 77 28.02 1.04 -52.95
C VAL A 77 27.16 -0.19 -53.26
N ARG A 78 27.00 -0.42 -54.57
CA ARG A 78 26.74 -1.69 -55.30
C ARG A 78 27.92 -2.66 -55.06
N ASP A 79 27.91 -3.99 -55.14
CA ASP A 79 27.09 -5.11 -55.66
C ASP A 79 27.51 -6.35 -54.80
N ALA A 80 26.76 -7.44 -54.61
CA ALA A 80 26.61 -8.52 -55.59
C ALA A 80 25.61 -9.61 -55.10
N SER A 81 24.95 -10.22 -56.08
CA SER A 81 23.91 -11.26 -56.04
C SER A 81 24.50 -12.72 -55.92
N PRO A 82 23.80 -13.83 -56.25
CA PRO A 82 22.77 -14.50 -55.41
C PRO A 82 22.81 -16.08 -55.40
N SER A 83 22.04 -16.69 -54.47
CA SER A 83 21.24 -17.96 -54.59
C SER A 83 21.98 -19.33 -54.81
N PRO A 84 21.34 -20.54 -54.76
CA PRO A 84 19.90 -20.86 -54.74
C PRO A 84 19.39 -22.14 -53.97
N LEU A 85 18.07 -22.41 -54.10
CA LEU A 85 17.29 -23.68 -53.99
C LEU A 85 16.88 -24.16 -52.57
N GLN A 86 15.66 -24.66 -52.27
CA GLN A 86 14.64 -25.44 -53.03
C GLN A 86 13.28 -25.36 -52.26
N ARG A 87 12.16 -24.86 -52.82
CA ARG A 87 11.06 -25.56 -53.52
C ARG A 87 10.50 -26.84 -52.84
N ASN A 88 9.26 -26.79 -52.34
CA ASN A 88 8.13 -27.61 -52.81
C ASN A 88 6.79 -27.33 -52.10
N ARG A 89 5.78 -27.03 -52.92
CA ARG A 89 4.32 -27.24 -52.77
C ARG A 89 3.96 -28.23 -53.90
N PRO A 90 2.82 -28.99 -53.92
CA PRO A 90 1.49 -28.36 -54.01
C PRO A 90 0.27 -29.19 -53.50
N SER A 91 -0.91 -28.53 -53.54
CA SER A 91 -2.29 -29.00 -53.86
C SER A 91 -2.90 -30.16 -53.06
N GLY A 92 -4.17 -30.17 -52.62
CA GLY A 92 -5.35 -29.37 -52.94
C GLY A 92 -6.58 -30.29 -52.96
N ARG A 93 -7.76 -29.85 -52.49
CA ARG A 93 -9.08 -30.14 -53.09
C ARG A 93 -10.24 -29.59 -52.27
N GLN A 94 -11.22 -29.15 -53.04
CA GLN A 94 -12.50 -28.54 -52.76
C GLN A 94 -13.58 -29.63 -52.88
N MET A 95 -14.72 -29.51 -52.17
CA MET A 95 -16.09 -29.58 -52.74
C MET A 95 -17.18 -29.78 -51.67
N SER A 96 -18.32 -29.21 -52.04
CA SER A 96 -19.59 -28.96 -51.37
C SER A 96 -20.43 -30.18 -50.98
N GLY A 97 -21.49 -29.95 -50.19
CA GLY A 97 -22.66 -30.83 -50.14
C GLY A 97 -23.67 -30.45 -49.05
N ALA A 98 -24.64 -29.60 -49.37
CA ALA A 98 -25.91 -29.52 -48.65
C ALA A 98 -26.80 -30.72 -49.03
N VAL A 99 -27.82 -31.04 -48.22
CA VAL A 99 -29.24 -31.29 -48.62
C VAL A 99 -30.05 -32.14 -47.59
N HIS A 100 -31.25 -31.62 -47.28
CA HIS A 100 -32.53 -32.21 -46.82
C HIS A 100 -32.80 -32.73 -45.38
N LEU A 101 -33.75 -32.00 -44.74
CA LEU A 101 -34.83 -32.46 -43.84
C LEU A 101 -35.75 -33.50 -44.51
N PRO A 102 -36.49 -34.32 -43.75
CA PRO A 102 -37.91 -34.01 -43.51
C PRO A 102 -38.45 -34.35 -42.11
N SER A 103 -39.66 -33.85 -41.89
CA SER A 103 -40.47 -33.76 -40.68
C SER A 103 -41.37 -34.97 -40.36
N ARG A 104 -41.77 -35.06 -39.09
CA ARG A 104 -43.17 -35.15 -38.55
C ARG A 104 -43.63 -36.47 -37.89
N ALA A 105 -44.31 -36.28 -36.74
CA ALA A 105 -45.48 -37.01 -36.18
C ALA A 105 -45.35 -37.68 -34.79
N SER A 106 -45.72 -36.92 -33.75
CA SER A 106 -46.79 -37.17 -32.73
C SER A 106 -47.08 -38.56 -32.08
N SER A 107 -47.06 -38.52 -30.72
CA SER A 107 -47.96 -39.19 -29.72
C SER A 107 -47.72 -40.67 -29.35
N PRO A 108 -48.04 -41.17 -28.11
CA PRO A 108 -49.02 -40.65 -27.14
C PRO A 108 -48.61 -40.62 -25.63
N LEU A 109 -49.50 -39.99 -24.84
CA LEU A 109 -49.59 -39.99 -23.37
C LEU A 109 -49.59 -41.39 -22.73
N LYS A 110 -48.96 -41.51 -21.55
CA LYS A 110 -49.47 -42.35 -20.44
C LYS A 110 -49.37 -41.61 -19.10
N ARG A 111 -50.41 -41.83 -18.29
CA ARG A 111 -50.82 -41.11 -17.09
C ARG A 111 -50.06 -41.54 -15.82
N SER A 112 -50.01 -40.58 -14.89
CA SER A 112 -50.25 -40.69 -13.44
C SER A 112 -49.40 -41.64 -12.59
N ALA A 113 -48.59 -41.06 -11.71
CA ALA A 113 -48.41 -41.54 -10.35
C ALA A 113 -48.90 -40.46 -9.38
N LEU A 114 -49.95 -40.79 -8.62
CA LEU A 114 -50.38 -40.04 -7.44
C LEU A 114 -49.19 -39.91 -6.47
N ALA A 115 -48.66 -38.71 -6.32
CA ALA A 115 -47.86 -38.39 -5.15
C ALA A 115 -48.82 -38.24 -3.97
N THR A 116 -48.67 -39.11 -2.98
CA THR A 116 -49.46 -39.14 -1.76
C THR A 116 -49.38 -37.81 -1.01
N PRO A 117 -50.50 -37.29 -0.46
CA PRO A 117 -50.54 -35.98 0.25
C PRO A 117 -49.64 -35.94 1.49
N VAL A 118 -49.15 -37.09 1.95
CA VAL A 118 -48.23 -37.23 3.09
C VAL A 118 -46.83 -36.73 2.74
N ALA A 119 -46.34 -36.95 1.50
CA ALA A 119 -45.00 -36.53 1.10
C ALA A 119 -44.86 -35.00 1.00
N LEU A 120 -45.93 -34.32 0.57
CA LEU A 120 -45.97 -32.86 0.50
C LEU A 120 -46.05 -32.24 1.91
N ALA A 121 -46.79 -32.87 2.84
CA ALA A 121 -46.87 -32.44 4.23
C ALA A 121 -45.51 -32.55 4.95
N PHE A 122 -44.75 -33.64 4.73
CA PHE A 122 -43.40 -33.76 5.29
C PHE A 122 -42.42 -32.74 4.70
N LEU A 123 -42.51 -32.42 3.41
CA LEU A 123 -41.68 -31.38 2.78
C LEU A 123 -41.96 -29.98 3.35
N LEU A 124 -43.24 -29.66 3.61
CA LEU A 124 -43.63 -28.38 4.20
C LEU A 124 -43.25 -28.29 5.69
N ILE A 125 -43.35 -29.39 6.46
CA ILE A 125 -42.90 -29.44 7.85
C ILE A 125 -41.37 -29.34 7.93
N PHE A 126 -40.64 -29.99 7.01
CA PHE A 126 -39.18 -29.90 6.95
C PHE A 126 -38.72 -28.50 6.54
N ALA A 127 -39.40 -27.85 5.58
CA ALA A 127 -39.13 -26.47 5.21
C ALA A 127 -39.44 -25.49 6.36
N ALA A 128 -40.54 -25.68 7.09
CA ALA A 128 -40.87 -24.89 8.28
C ALA A 128 -39.89 -25.14 9.44
N GLY A 129 -39.41 -26.37 9.63
CA GLY A 129 -38.38 -26.72 10.59
C GLY A 129 -37.03 -26.07 10.27
N VAL A 130 -36.62 -26.05 8.99
CA VAL A 130 -35.41 -25.33 8.55
C VAL A 130 -35.57 -23.82 8.70
N PHE A 131 -36.77 -23.26 8.45
CA PHE A 131 -37.03 -21.83 8.64
C PHE A 131 -37.04 -21.42 10.13
N LEU A 132 -37.58 -22.27 11.01
CA LEU A 132 -37.61 -22.05 12.45
C LEU A 132 -36.26 -22.31 13.13
N TYR A 133 -35.46 -23.25 12.61
CA TYR A 133 -34.11 -23.54 13.11
C TYR A 133 -33.04 -22.59 12.56
N SER A 134 -33.26 -22.03 11.36
CA SER A 134 -32.43 -20.94 10.81
C SER A 134 -32.84 -19.56 11.35
N GLY A 135 -33.95 -19.49 12.11
CA GLY A 135 -34.47 -18.30 12.78
C GLY A 135 -33.79 -17.98 14.11
N THR A 136 -32.78 -18.73 14.55
CA THR A 136 -31.85 -18.25 15.59
C THR A 136 -30.90 -17.26 14.94
N THR A 137 -31.42 -16.06 14.69
CA THR A 137 -30.66 -14.87 14.40
C THR A 137 -29.58 -14.72 15.46
N THR A 138 -28.33 -15.00 15.10
CA THR A 138 -27.21 -14.29 15.70
C THR A 138 -27.53 -12.81 15.50
N PRO A 139 -27.64 -11.99 16.56
CA PRO A 139 -27.83 -10.57 16.35
C PRO A 139 -26.61 -10.09 15.57
N SER A 140 -26.84 -9.68 14.32
CA SER A 140 -25.89 -8.89 13.56
C SER A 140 -25.57 -7.70 14.45
N ARG A 141 -24.36 -7.69 15.00
CA ARG A 141 -23.89 -6.68 15.93
C ARG A 141 -23.79 -5.39 15.12
N ALA A 142 -24.87 -4.64 15.08
CA ALA A 142 -24.85 -3.25 14.66
C ALA A 142 -23.77 -2.58 15.51
N VAL A 143 -22.66 -2.20 14.87
CA VAL A 143 -21.63 -1.39 15.51
C VAL A 143 -22.20 0.01 15.62
N THR A 144 -23.06 0.23 16.60
CA THR A 144 -23.40 1.56 17.08
C THR A 144 -22.23 2.04 17.92
N SER A 145 -21.22 2.62 17.27
CA SER A 145 -20.19 3.41 17.96
C SER A 145 -20.77 4.78 18.31
N ALA A 146 -21.70 4.79 19.27
CA ALA A 146 -22.18 5.98 19.95
C ALA A 146 -22.11 5.74 21.45
N GLY A 147 -20.89 5.54 21.94
CA GLY A 147 -20.58 5.47 23.37
C GLY A 147 -19.68 6.64 23.74
N ARG A 148 -20.27 7.68 24.35
CA ARG A 148 -19.53 8.72 25.07
C ARG A 148 -18.57 8.05 26.05
N VAL A 149 -17.28 8.27 25.87
CA VAL A 149 -16.27 7.94 26.87
C VAL A 149 -16.38 8.99 27.98
N SER A 150 -16.94 8.59 29.11
CA SER A 150 -16.74 9.28 30.37
C SER A 150 -15.29 9.09 30.81
N GLU A 151 -14.62 10.19 31.09
CA GLU A 151 -13.29 10.25 31.70
C GLU A 151 -13.26 9.44 33.00
N ALA A 152 -12.32 8.52 33.09
CA ALA A 152 -11.85 7.97 34.36
C ALA A 152 -10.37 7.58 34.23
N GLY A 153 -9.51 8.48 34.74
CA GLY A 153 -8.32 8.16 35.52
C GLY A 153 -7.35 7.10 34.98
N GLY A 154 -6.60 7.45 33.96
CA GLY A 154 -5.32 6.83 33.65
C GLY A 154 -4.53 7.80 32.78
N SER A 155 -3.27 8.06 33.11
CA SER A 155 -2.34 8.75 32.21
C SER A 155 -2.00 7.85 31.02
N GLY A 156 -3.02 7.49 30.24
CA GLY A 156 -2.87 6.78 28.98
C GLY A 156 -2.33 7.77 27.97
N GLN A 157 -1.22 7.43 27.31
CA GLN A 157 -0.84 8.15 26.10
C GLN A 157 -2.04 8.16 25.16
N ALA A 158 -2.43 9.35 24.71
CA ALA A 158 -3.42 9.48 23.65
C ALA A 158 -2.89 8.71 22.44
N LEU A 159 -3.64 7.68 22.01
CA LEU A 159 -3.36 6.93 20.79
C LEU A 159 -3.33 7.90 19.61
N LEU A 160 -2.51 7.62 18.60
CA LEU A 160 -2.31 8.46 17.42
C LEU A 160 -1.61 9.80 17.76
N SER A 161 -0.67 9.77 18.69
CA SER A 161 0.15 10.91 19.11
C SER A 161 1.64 10.60 18.85
N PRO A 162 2.08 10.65 17.59
CA PRO A 162 3.36 10.08 17.18
C PRO A 162 4.56 10.91 17.64
N THR A 163 5.75 10.34 17.44
CA THR A 163 7.03 11.03 17.47
C THR A 163 7.52 11.27 16.05
N LEU A 164 7.93 12.51 15.77
CA LEU A 164 8.56 12.92 14.52
C LEU A 164 10.08 12.99 14.72
N GLY A 165 10.84 12.45 13.78
CA GLY A 165 12.30 12.54 13.80
C GLY A 165 12.93 12.20 12.46
N SER A 166 14.21 11.83 12.52
CA SER A 166 15.00 11.39 11.38
C SER A 166 15.79 10.14 11.76
N ILE A 167 15.78 9.14 10.89
CA ILE A 167 16.49 7.87 11.07
C ILE A 167 17.35 7.65 9.83
N GLY A 168 18.67 7.62 10.00
CA GLY A 168 19.60 7.48 8.87
C GLY A 168 19.48 8.60 7.83
N GLY A 169 19.03 9.79 8.24
CA GLY A 169 18.79 10.93 7.35
C GLY A 169 17.41 10.96 6.68
N ALA A 170 16.64 9.86 6.75
CA ALA A 170 15.27 9.81 6.26
C ALA A 170 14.30 10.34 7.32
N ARG A 171 13.32 11.15 6.90
CA ARG A 171 12.24 11.57 7.80
C ARG A 171 11.48 10.35 8.30
N ALA A 172 11.29 10.28 9.61
CA ALA A 172 10.65 9.16 10.27
C ALA A 172 9.50 9.64 11.16
N ILE A 173 8.42 8.85 11.20
CA ILE A 173 7.33 9.02 12.16
C ILE A 173 7.07 7.65 12.79
N TRP A 174 6.98 7.61 14.11
CA TRP A 174 6.74 6.37 14.83
C TRP A 174 5.88 6.59 16.08
N GLU A 175 5.25 5.52 16.53
CA GLU A 175 4.50 5.51 17.77
C GLU A 175 4.67 4.18 18.50
N LEU A 176 4.86 4.25 19.81
CA LEU A 176 4.88 3.09 20.68
C LEU A 176 3.47 2.86 21.24
N PRO A 177 3.02 1.62 21.39
CA PRO A 177 1.74 1.33 22.00
C PRO A 177 1.72 1.74 23.48
N ALA A 178 0.54 2.04 24.02
CA ALA A 178 0.37 2.45 25.41
C ALA A 178 0.74 1.37 26.45
N THR A 179 0.94 0.13 26.01
CA THR A 179 1.41 -1.00 26.81
C THR A 179 2.67 -1.58 26.15
N PRO A 180 3.50 -2.37 26.85
CA PRO A 180 4.73 -2.91 26.26
C PRO A 180 4.49 -3.58 24.90
N ALA A 181 5.29 -3.18 23.91
CA ALA A 181 5.20 -3.70 22.56
C ALA A 181 5.52 -5.20 22.51
N ARG A 182 4.84 -5.93 21.62
CA ARG A 182 5.09 -7.36 21.36
C ARG A 182 5.88 -7.60 20.08
N ALA A 183 5.84 -6.64 19.18
CA ALA A 183 6.50 -6.68 17.90
C ALA A 183 6.67 -5.26 17.36
N VAL A 184 7.54 -5.12 16.37
CA VAL A 184 7.69 -3.91 15.57
C VAL A 184 6.99 -4.11 14.24
N LEU A 185 6.22 -3.12 13.81
CA LEU A 185 5.67 -3.05 12.47
C LEU A 185 6.35 -1.90 11.71
N PHE A 186 7.15 -2.25 10.72
CA PHE A 186 7.64 -1.28 9.74
C PHE A 186 6.62 -1.11 8.62
N VAL A 187 6.23 0.14 8.33
CA VAL A 187 5.23 0.47 7.30
C VAL A 187 5.83 1.34 6.20
N ALA A 188 5.87 0.80 4.97
CA ALA A 188 6.36 1.46 3.77
C ALA A 188 5.20 1.98 2.90
N HIS A 189 5.13 3.30 2.72
CA HIS A 189 4.08 3.95 1.94
C HIS A 189 4.16 3.66 0.43
N GLY A 190 3.04 3.87 -0.29
CA GLY A 190 3.02 3.85 -1.76
C GLY A 190 3.61 5.10 -2.41
N CYS A 191 3.69 5.13 -3.74
CA CYS A 191 4.13 6.32 -4.47
C CYS A 191 3.25 7.53 -4.16
N HIS A 192 3.85 8.72 -4.06
CA HIS A 192 3.18 9.99 -3.70
C HIS A 192 2.56 10.03 -2.30
N CYS A 193 2.64 8.94 -1.53
CA CYS A 193 2.32 8.93 -0.11
C CYS A 193 3.57 9.26 0.71
N ARG A 194 3.39 9.33 2.03
CA ARG A 194 4.44 9.74 2.98
C ARG A 194 4.12 9.25 4.39
N PRO A 195 5.10 9.14 5.31
CA PRO A 195 4.86 8.77 6.71
C PRO A 195 3.79 9.62 7.42
N ALA A 196 3.62 10.88 7.00
CA ALA A 196 2.64 11.80 7.56
C ALA A 196 1.18 11.39 7.28
N ASN A 197 0.94 10.44 6.38
CA ASN A 197 -0.41 9.94 6.09
C ASN A 197 -0.90 8.97 7.18
N PHE A 198 -0.01 8.24 7.86
CA PHE A 198 -0.33 7.21 8.86
C PHE A 198 -0.81 7.71 10.21
N TRP A 199 -0.75 9.02 10.45
CA TRP A 199 -1.24 9.63 11.67
C TRP A 199 -2.07 10.87 11.33
N PRO A 200 -3.14 11.16 12.09
CA PRO A 200 -3.87 12.41 11.97
C PRO A 200 -3.03 13.60 12.48
N PRO A 201 -3.39 14.84 12.10
CA PRO A 201 -2.81 16.03 12.71
C PRO A 201 -2.95 15.99 14.24
N SER A 202 -1.87 16.28 14.95
CA SER A 202 -1.83 16.33 16.41
C SER A 202 -0.83 17.39 16.89
N PRO A 203 -0.81 17.77 18.19
CA PRO A 203 0.20 18.69 18.70
C PRO A 203 1.65 18.23 18.47
N ARG A 204 1.88 16.91 18.42
CA ARG A 204 3.21 16.31 18.17
C ARG A 204 3.53 16.16 16.68
N CYS A 205 2.52 16.16 15.82
CA CYS A 205 2.67 16.14 14.37
C CYS A 205 1.63 17.05 13.70
N PRO A 206 1.81 18.38 13.75
CA PRO A 206 0.83 19.31 13.17
C PRO A 206 0.76 19.21 11.64
N GLY A 207 1.84 18.76 10.99
CA GLY A 207 1.92 18.51 9.56
C GLY A 207 1.50 17.11 9.11
N CYS A 208 0.98 16.28 10.02
CA CYS A 208 0.40 15.00 9.66
C CYS A 208 -0.92 15.21 8.90
N VAL A 209 -1.22 14.33 7.94
CA VAL A 209 -2.41 14.42 7.06
C VAL A 209 -3.53 13.52 7.57
N GLY A 210 -3.17 12.28 7.93
CA GLY A 210 -4.08 11.26 8.43
C GLY A 210 -5.05 10.77 7.39
N LEU A 211 -4.58 10.03 6.38
CA LEU A 211 -5.46 9.40 5.41
C LEU A 211 -6.26 8.25 6.07
N PRO A 212 -7.56 8.10 5.77
CA PRO A 212 -8.43 7.11 6.42
C PRO A 212 -7.85 5.69 6.51
N GLU A 213 -7.30 5.18 5.42
CA GLU A 213 -6.78 3.80 5.38
C GLU A 213 -5.47 3.66 6.15
N ASP A 214 -4.53 4.60 5.93
CA ASP A 214 -3.26 4.66 6.64
C ASP A 214 -3.47 4.75 8.17
N VAL A 215 -4.35 5.64 8.63
CA VAL A 215 -4.62 5.85 10.06
C VAL A 215 -5.28 4.63 10.68
N SER A 216 -6.25 4.02 9.99
CA SER A 216 -6.94 2.82 10.49
C SER A 216 -5.99 1.64 10.68
N ILE A 217 -5.02 1.46 9.78
CA ILE A 217 -3.98 0.44 9.91
C ILE A 217 -3.11 0.72 11.14
N THR A 218 -2.62 1.96 11.28
CA THR A 218 -1.74 2.37 12.40
C THR A 218 -2.45 2.25 13.74
N GLU A 219 -3.68 2.75 13.85
CA GLU A 219 -4.48 2.68 15.06
C GLU A 219 -4.66 1.23 15.53
N ARG A 220 -4.97 0.34 14.59
CA ARG A 220 -5.18 -1.07 14.87
C ARG A 220 -3.89 -1.79 15.23
N ALA A 221 -2.77 -1.47 14.58
CA ALA A 221 -1.45 -1.98 14.95
C ALA A 221 -1.10 -1.61 16.40
N LEU A 222 -1.27 -0.35 16.77
CA LEU A 222 -0.98 0.13 18.13
C LEU A 222 -1.88 -0.54 19.18
N ARG A 223 -3.18 -0.72 18.88
CA ARG A 223 -4.11 -1.47 19.75
C ARG A 223 -3.71 -2.93 19.93
N ARG A 224 -3.11 -3.54 18.90
CA ARG A 224 -2.55 -4.91 18.95
C ARG A 224 -1.13 -4.97 19.53
N ARG A 225 -0.64 -3.85 20.10
CA ARG A 225 0.68 -3.72 20.76
C ARG A 225 1.86 -3.87 19.81
N PHE A 226 1.70 -3.45 18.55
CA PHE A 226 2.83 -3.22 17.66
C PHE A 226 3.40 -1.82 17.90
N ALA A 227 4.71 -1.72 18.00
CA ALA A 227 5.41 -0.45 17.82
C ALA A 227 5.49 -0.14 16.32
N VAL A 228 4.92 0.98 15.89
CA VAL A 228 4.77 1.30 14.46
C VAL A 228 5.83 2.30 14.05
N LEU A 229 6.58 1.99 12.99
CA LEU A 229 7.58 2.87 12.38
C LEU A 229 7.29 3.06 10.90
N SER A 230 7.25 4.30 10.43
CA SER A 230 7.24 4.63 9.00
C SER A 230 8.39 5.57 8.65
N LEU A 231 9.10 5.24 7.56
CA LEU A 231 10.19 6.03 7.00
C LEU A 231 9.76 6.64 5.67
N ALA A 232 10.22 7.85 5.37
CA ALA A 232 10.01 8.47 4.07
C ALA A 232 10.97 7.87 3.05
N SER A 233 10.46 7.60 1.85
CA SER A 233 11.34 7.25 0.73
C SER A 233 12.19 8.46 0.29
N ALA A 234 13.31 8.19 -0.38
CA ALA A 234 14.24 9.18 -0.90
C ALA A 234 13.63 10.08 -2.00
N ARG A 235 12.59 9.57 -2.68
CA ARG A 235 11.78 10.27 -3.68
C ARG A 235 10.31 10.01 -3.41
N GLU A 236 9.45 10.27 -4.39
CA GLU A 236 8.01 9.98 -4.30
C GLU A 236 7.70 8.48 -4.16
N CYS A 237 8.55 7.62 -4.72
CA CYS A 237 8.47 6.17 -4.64
C CYS A 237 9.74 5.58 -4.03
N TRP A 238 9.61 4.40 -3.44
CA TRP A 238 10.74 3.60 -2.98
C TRP A 238 11.61 3.06 -4.11
N SER A 239 12.90 2.92 -3.83
CA SER A 239 13.91 2.29 -4.67
C SER A 239 14.47 1.04 -4.00
N MET A 240 14.86 0.05 -4.80
CA MET A 240 15.19 -1.32 -4.33
C MET A 240 16.70 -1.52 -4.20
N GLY A 241 17.48 -0.42 -4.21
CA GLY A 241 18.93 -0.42 -4.11
C GLY A 241 19.40 0.03 -2.73
N GLN A 242 20.22 1.08 -2.70
CA GLN A 242 20.84 1.61 -1.47
C GLN A 242 19.83 1.95 -0.37
N GLU A 243 18.61 2.31 -0.74
CA GLU A 243 17.53 2.63 0.20
C GLU A 243 17.10 1.42 1.04
N VAL A 244 17.16 0.20 0.51
CA VAL A 244 16.87 -1.03 1.27
C VAL A 244 17.88 -1.20 2.40
N SER A 245 19.17 -1.07 2.09
CA SER A 245 20.23 -1.16 3.09
C SER A 245 20.17 -0.03 4.12
N ALA A 246 19.77 1.18 3.70
CA ALA A 246 19.59 2.32 4.59
C ALA A 246 18.41 2.09 5.55
N ALA A 247 17.26 1.63 5.05
CA ALA A 247 16.10 1.31 5.89
C ALA A 247 16.39 0.17 6.86
N LYS A 248 17.05 -0.91 6.42
CA LYS A 248 17.49 -2.00 7.31
C LYS A 248 18.28 -1.47 8.50
N ARG A 249 19.33 -0.66 8.24
CA ARG A 249 20.13 -0.05 9.32
C ARG A 249 19.28 0.87 10.19
N GLY A 250 18.42 1.68 9.57
CA GLY A 250 17.54 2.60 10.27
C GLY A 250 16.58 1.89 11.24
N ILE A 251 15.92 0.82 10.78
CA ILE A 251 15.04 -0.01 11.60
C ILE A 251 15.84 -0.63 12.76
N GLN A 252 17.00 -1.23 12.47
CA GLN A 252 17.84 -1.85 13.50
C GLN A 252 18.30 -0.84 14.56
N SER A 253 18.82 0.32 14.16
CA SER A 253 19.21 1.39 15.08
C SER A 253 18.03 1.89 15.90
N TRP A 254 16.90 2.18 15.26
CA TRP A 254 15.70 2.66 15.94
C TRP A 254 15.15 1.64 16.94
N THR A 255 15.11 0.35 16.58
CA THR A 255 14.66 -0.70 17.52
C THR A 255 15.59 -0.78 18.72
N ALA A 256 16.92 -0.71 18.54
CA ALA A 256 17.87 -0.72 19.64
C ALA A 256 17.70 0.52 20.56
N GLU A 257 17.59 1.71 19.97
CA GLU A 257 17.44 2.99 20.71
C GLU A 257 16.13 3.06 21.51
N ASN A 258 15.08 2.38 21.06
CA ASN A 258 13.78 2.34 21.73
C ASN A 258 13.60 1.10 22.64
N GLY A 259 14.65 0.30 22.86
CA GLY A 259 14.57 -0.90 23.71
C GLY A 259 13.72 -2.04 23.12
N LEU A 260 13.61 -2.10 21.79
CA LEU A 260 12.81 -3.06 21.02
C LEU A 260 13.68 -4.06 20.25
N GLY A 261 14.99 -4.07 20.44
CA GLY A 261 15.95 -4.85 19.63
C GLY A 261 15.74 -6.37 19.70
N ASP A 262 15.14 -6.87 20.78
CA ASP A 262 14.83 -8.30 20.96
C ASP A 262 13.44 -8.68 20.39
N LEU A 263 12.64 -7.71 19.95
CA LEU A 263 11.31 -7.97 19.44
C LEU A 263 11.33 -8.37 17.96
N PRO A 264 10.43 -9.28 17.53
CA PRO A 264 10.26 -9.58 16.12
C PRO A 264 9.83 -8.34 15.33
N VAL A 265 10.37 -8.18 14.12
CA VAL A 265 10.01 -7.12 13.19
C VAL A 265 9.17 -7.72 12.05
N ALA A 266 7.97 -7.20 11.83
CA ALA A 266 7.18 -7.44 10.64
C ALA A 266 7.22 -6.20 9.73
N ALA A 267 7.00 -6.41 8.43
CA ALA A 267 6.92 -5.31 7.47
C ALA A 267 5.63 -5.35 6.66
N LEU A 268 5.08 -4.17 6.41
CA LEU A 268 3.92 -3.95 5.55
C LEU A 268 4.28 -2.88 4.53
N GLY A 269 3.91 -3.09 3.28
CA GLY A 269 4.13 -2.10 2.24
C GLY A 269 3.04 -2.09 1.19
N ALA A 270 2.67 -0.89 0.73
CA ALA A 270 1.69 -0.69 -0.34
C ALA A 270 2.35 -0.24 -1.64
N SER A 271 1.98 -0.85 -2.77
CA SER A 271 2.48 -0.51 -4.11
C SER A 271 4.02 -0.48 -4.17
N SER A 272 4.67 0.66 -4.43
CA SER A 272 6.14 0.80 -4.36
C SER A 272 6.72 0.37 -3.00
N GLY A 273 6.01 0.66 -1.90
CA GLY A 273 6.34 0.16 -0.57
C GLY A 273 6.23 -1.35 -0.46
N GLY A 274 5.26 -1.98 -1.13
CA GLY A 274 5.12 -3.45 -1.19
C GLY A 274 6.31 -4.11 -1.89
N TYR A 275 6.70 -3.59 -3.05
CA TYR A 275 7.94 -4.00 -3.70
C TYR A 275 9.20 -3.75 -2.85
N PHE A 276 9.20 -2.67 -2.08
CA PHE A 276 10.33 -2.33 -1.23
C PHE A 276 10.47 -3.30 -0.07
N VAL A 277 9.39 -3.57 0.67
CA VAL A 277 9.44 -4.50 1.81
C VAL A 277 9.70 -5.93 1.36
N SER A 278 9.34 -6.31 0.12
CA SER A 278 9.72 -7.62 -0.41
C SER A 278 11.23 -7.75 -0.64
N TRP A 279 11.92 -6.68 -1.02
CA TRP A 279 13.39 -6.63 -1.08
C TRP A 279 14.01 -6.57 0.31
N LEU A 280 13.44 -5.77 1.20
CA LEU A 280 13.89 -5.69 2.60
C LEU A 280 13.84 -7.06 3.28
N ALA A 281 12.80 -7.85 3.03
CA ALA A 281 12.64 -9.21 3.52
C ALA A 281 13.73 -10.20 3.03
N ALA A 282 14.42 -9.89 1.93
CA ALA A 282 15.57 -10.67 1.47
C ALA A 282 16.87 -10.27 2.19
N GLU A 283 16.93 -9.07 2.77
CA GLU A 283 18.11 -8.48 3.38
C GLU A 283 18.06 -8.49 4.92
N MET A 284 16.88 -8.60 5.50
CA MET A 284 16.62 -8.52 6.93
C MET A 284 15.68 -9.64 7.36
N ARG A 285 15.97 -10.27 8.50
CA ARG A 285 15.06 -11.25 9.10
C ARG A 285 13.80 -10.54 9.57
N LEU A 286 12.68 -10.85 8.95
CA LEU A 286 11.35 -10.40 9.36
C LEU A 286 10.54 -11.60 9.85
N ALA A 287 9.59 -11.35 10.76
CA ALA A 287 8.63 -12.35 11.20
C ALA A 287 7.61 -12.69 10.11
N ALA A 288 7.09 -11.65 9.44
CA ALA A 288 6.20 -11.77 8.30
C ALA A 288 6.29 -10.51 7.42
N VAL A 289 5.89 -10.63 6.15
CA VAL A 289 5.77 -9.51 5.22
C VAL A 289 4.37 -9.44 4.61
N VAL A 290 3.77 -8.25 4.58
CA VAL A 290 2.48 -7.98 3.93
C VAL A 290 2.69 -7.06 2.72
N LEU A 291 2.31 -7.57 1.55
CA LEU A 291 2.49 -6.95 0.23
C LEU A 291 1.11 -6.49 -0.27
N MET A 292 0.78 -5.22 -0.01
CA MET A 292 -0.49 -4.62 -0.42
C MET A 292 -0.37 -4.03 -1.82
N ILE A 293 -1.34 -4.34 -2.69
CA ILE A 293 -1.44 -3.88 -4.09
C ILE A 293 -0.12 -4.01 -4.88
N ALA A 294 0.69 -4.98 -4.48
CA ALA A 294 2.01 -5.28 -5.01
C ALA A 294 2.18 -6.80 -5.11
N GLU A 295 2.78 -7.25 -6.20
CA GLU A 295 3.20 -8.63 -6.45
C GLU A 295 4.54 -8.96 -5.82
N GLY A 296 5.23 -7.97 -5.25
CA GLY A 296 6.59 -8.10 -4.73
C GLY A 296 7.66 -8.18 -5.82
N SER A 297 8.89 -7.88 -5.45
CA SER A 297 10.08 -8.01 -6.27
C SER A 297 11.16 -8.74 -5.47
N PHE A 298 11.75 -9.77 -6.09
CA PHE A 298 12.64 -10.74 -5.44
C PHE A 298 14.01 -10.80 -6.12
N GLY A 299 14.36 -9.75 -6.89
CA GLY A 299 15.64 -9.66 -7.59
C GLY A 299 15.91 -10.74 -8.65
N PRO A 300 17.06 -10.66 -9.35
CA PRO A 300 17.44 -11.65 -10.36
C PRO A 300 17.84 -13.01 -9.76
N ASN A 301 18.28 -13.02 -8.50
CA ASN A 301 18.69 -14.22 -7.79
C ASN A 301 17.51 -14.99 -7.18
N GLY A 302 16.29 -14.45 -7.32
CA GLY A 302 15.07 -15.05 -6.77
C GLY A 302 14.96 -14.95 -5.26
N VAL A 303 14.08 -15.76 -4.70
CA VAL A 303 13.74 -15.77 -3.29
C VAL A 303 14.88 -16.43 -2.49
N PRO A 304 15.54 -15.73 -1.55
CA PRO A 304 16.60 -16.34 -0.74
C PRO A 304 16.03 -17.40 0.21
N ALA A 305 16.90 -18.33 0.66
CA ALA A 305 16.54 -19.28 1.70
C ALA A 305 16.18 -18.54 3.00
N GLY A 306 15.10 -18.98 3.66
CA GLY A 306 14.62 -18.36 4.90
C GLY A 306 13.84 -17.05 4.70
N TYR A 307 13.36 -16.78 3.48
CA TYR A 307 12.44 -15.68 3.23
C TYR A 307 11.17 -15.81 4.10
N PRO A 308 10.68 -14.73 4.71
CA PRO A 308 9.59 -14.80 5.68
C PRO A 308 8.25 -15.20 5.04
N PRO A 309 7.32 -15.73 5.85
CA PRO A 309 5.91 -15.85 5.49
C PRO A 309 5.37 -14.57 4.88
N ALA A 310 4.73 -14.69 3.71
CA ALA A 310 4.30 -13.56 2.91
C ALA A 310 2.78 -13.56 2.71
N MET A 311 2.13 -12.43 3.00
CA MET A 311 0.74 -12.19 2.62
C MET A 311 0.67 -11.24 1.44
N PHE A 312 -0.10 -11.59 0.43
CA PHE A 312 -0.53 -10.68 -0.63
C PHE A 312 -1.95 -10.20 -0.35
N LEU A 313 -2.14 -8.88 -0.34
CA LEU A 313 -3.45 -8.27 -0.33
C LEU A 313 -3.60 -7.42 -1.59
N HIS A 314 -4.51 -7.80 -2.48
CA HIS A 314 -4.68 -7.10 -3.76
C HIS A 314 -6.14 -6.90 -4.11
N MET A 315 -6.39 -6.06 -5.11
CA MET A 315 -7.73 -5.76 -5.58
C MET A 315 -7.95 -6.39 -6.96
N PRO A 316 -8.94 -7.30 -7.13
CA PRO A 316 -9.09 -8.05 -8.38
C PRO A 316 -9.36 -7.22 -9.64
N LYS A 317 -9.87 -5.97 -9.53
CA LYS A 317 -10.00 -5.11 -10.71
C LYS A 317 -8.66 -4.66 -11.27
N ASP A 318 -7.59 -4.65 -10.47
CA ASP A 318 -6.22 -4.52 -10.98
C ASP A 318 -5.76 -5.86 -11.53
N GLN A 319 -6.29 -6.21 -12.71
CA GLN A 319 -6.07 -7.51 -13.35
C GLN A 319 -4.58 -7.78 -13.61
N ARG A 320 -3.82 -6.74 -13.98
CA ARG A 320 -2.38 -6.85 -14.17
C ARG A 320 -1.70 -7.27 -12.87
N ARG A 321 -2.04 -6.60 -11.76
CA ARG A 321 -1.47 -6.93 -10.47
C ARG A 321 -1.91 -8.32 -10.00
N ALA A 322 -3.17 -8.68 -10.15
CA ALA A 322 -3.71 -9.98 -9.76
C ALA A 322 -2.96 -11.14 -10.45
N VAL A 323 -2.74 -11.07 -11.77
CA VAL A 323 -1.97 -12.10 -12.52
C VAL A 323 -0.54 -12.20 -12.00
N LEU A 324 0.10 -11.07 -11.69
CA LEU A 324 1.46 -11.06 -11.18
C LEU A 324 1.56 -11.56 -9.74
N VAL A 325 0.58 -11.25 -8.89
CA VAL A 325 0.44 -11.79 -7.53
C VAL A 325 0.29 -13.31 -7.58
N GLU A 326 -0.56 -13.83 -8.45
CA GLU A 326 -0.74 -15.29 -8.58
C GLU A 326 0.57 -15.97 -9.00
N ARG A 327 1.28 -15.40 -9.99
CA ARG A 327 2.59 -15.89 -10.44
C ARG A 327 3.60 -15.91 -9.28
N ASN A 328 3.71 -14.81 -8.54
CA ASN A 328 4.71 -14.68 -7.49
C ASN A 328 4.35 -15.51 -6.25
N SER A 329 3.07 -15.66 -5.94
CA SER A 329 2.59 -16.56 -4.90
C SER A 329 2.95 -18.02 -5.20
N LYS A 330 2.76 -18.47 -6.45
CA LYS A 330 3.18 -19.82 -6.88
C LYS A 330 4.69 -20.01 -6.81
N MET A 331 5.46 -18.99 -7.20
CA MET A 331 6.93 -19.01 -7.08
C MET A 331 7.37 -19.13 -5.62
N LEU A 332 6.84 -18.31 -4.71
CA LEU A 332 7.19 -18.32 -3.29
C LEU A 332 6.88 -19.68 -2.65
N ARG A 333 5.67 -20.22 -2.87
CA ARG A 333 5.29 -21.55 -2.37
C ARG A 333 6.23 -22.66 -2.87
N ARG A 334 6.66 -22.62 -4.13
CA ARG A 334 7.64 -23.58 -4.68
C ARG A 334 9.02 -23.47 -4.02
N ASN A 335 9.36 -22.31 -3.46
CA ASN A 335 10.59 -22.09 -2.70
C ASN A 335 10.41 -22.34 -1.19
N GLY A 336 9.29 -22.97 -0.77
CA GLY A 336 9.03 -23.32 0.62
C GLY A 336 8.57 -22.14 1.49
N VAL A 337 8.23 -20.99 0.90
CA VAL A 337 7.68 -19.86 1.64
C VAL A 337 6.18 -20.06 1.85
N GLU A 338 5.72 -19.85 3.09
CA GLU A 338 4.30 -19.83 3.39
C GLU A 338 3.65 -18.57 2.80
N VAL A 339 2.54 -18.73 2.06
CA VAL A 339 1.90 -17.62 1.35
C VAL A 339 0.39 -17.61 1.55
N LYS A 340 -0.12 -16.50 2.08
CA LYS A 340 -1.55 -16.17 2.13
C LYS A 340 -1.90 -15.12 1.07
N GLU A 341 -3.04 -15.27 0.43
CA GLU A 341 -3.55 -14.30 -0.54
C GLU A 341 -4.94 -13.87 -0.09
N LEU A 342 -5.20 -12.56 -0.13
CA LEU A 342 -6.45 -11.94 0.26
C LEU A 342 -6.85 -10.92 -0.82
N GLN A 343 -8.13 -10.90 -1.16
CA GLN A 343 -8.69 -10.01 -2.18
C GLN A 343 -9.59 -8.97 -1.52
N SER A 344 -9.28 -7.70 -1.72
CA SER A 344 -10.15 -6.58 -1.37
C SER A 344 -11.04 -6.24 -2.57
N LEU A 345 -12.35 -6.47 -2.41
CA LEU A 345 -13.34 -6.21 -3.45
C LEU A 345 -13.77 -4.75 -3.41
N GLU A 346 -14.35 -4.28 -4.52
CA GLU A 346 -15.06 -3.00 -4.54
C GLU A 346 -16.19 -2.98 -3.51
N LEU A 347 -16.51 -1.79 -2.99
CA LEU A 347 -17.61 -1.59 -2.08
C LEU A 347 -18.55 -0.49 -2.58
N PRO A 348 -19.86 -0.61 -2.31
CA PRO A 348 -20.81 0.41 -2.70
C PRO A 348 -20.63 1.66 -1.82
N LEU A 349 -20.67 2.83 -2.45
CA LEU A 349 -20.84 4.09 -1.73
C LEU A 349 -22.25 4.18 -1.17
N THR A 350 -22.34 4.35 0.14
CA THR A 350 -23.59 4.63 0.86
C THR A 350 -23.65 6.12 1.26
N PRO A 351 -24.83 6.63 1.66
CA PRO A 351 -24.93 8.01 2.13
C PRO A 351 -24.03 8.34 3.33
N THR A 352 -23.67 7.35 4.15
CA THR A 352 -22.86 7.54 5.37
C THR A 352 -21.41 7.09 5.24
N MET A 353 -21.03 6.37 4.17
CA MET A 353 -19.70 5.75 4.06
C MET A 353 -18.56 6.72 4.34
N LEU A 354 -18.61 7.94 3.78
CA LEU A 354 -17.53 8.92 3.98
C LEU A 354 -17.49 9.41 5.43
N SER A 355 -18.64 9.65 6.08
CA SER A 355 -18.66 10.07 7.49
C SER A 355 -18.29 8.95 8.46
N ASP A 356 -18.56 7.69 8.09
CA ASP A 356 -18.22 6.53 8.90
C ASP A 356 -16.70 6.29 8.91
N ARG A 357 -15.98 6.76 7.88
CA ARG A 357 -14.55 6.49 7.65
C ARG A 357 -13.65 7.72 7.77
N ILE A 358 -14.18 8.92 7.63
CA ILE A 358 -13.45 10.18 7.72
C ILE A 358 -13.91 10.92 8.99
N PRO A 359 -13.14 10.90 10.10
CA PRO A 359 -13.59 11.43 11.41
C PRO A 359 -14.05 12.91 11.41
N ARG A 360 -13.55 13.72 10.48
CA ARG A 360 -13.89 15.15 10.37
C ARG A 360 -15.03 15.45 9.39
N LEU A 361 -15.56 14.43 8.72
CA LEU A 361 -16.65 14.56 7.77
C LEU A 361 -17.95 14.18 8.46
N ASN A 362 -18.84 15.15 8.68
CA ASN A 362 -20.12 14.85 9.32
C ASN A 362 -21.10 14.16 8.37
N GLN A 363 -22.06 13.43 8.92
CA GLN A 363 -23.04 12.67 8.16
C GLN A 363 -23.82 13.51 7.13
N GLY A 364 -24.24 14.73 7.49
CA GLY A 364 -24.99 15.60 6.57
C GLY A 364 -24.18 16.01 5.34
N LEU A 365 -22.87 16.24 5.49
CA LEU A 365 -21.97 16.49 4.36
C LEU A 365 -21.75 15.23 3.52
N SER A 366 -21.61 14.06 4.15
CA SER A 366 -21.51 12.76 3.45
C SER A 366 -22.73 12.53 2.55
N GLU A 367 -23.93 12.72 3.08
CA GLU A 367 -25.19 12.53 2.34
C GLU A 367 -25.34 13.53 1.18
N ARG A 368 -24.83 14.75 1.34
CA ARG A 368 -24.80 15.75 0.25
C ARG A 368 -23.85 15.34 -0.86
N ILE A 369 -22.64 14.90 -0.52
CA ILE A 369 -21.64 14.41 -1.48
C ILE A 369 -22.19 13.18 -2.24
N TRP A 370 -22.75 12.22 -1.51
CA TRP A 370 -23.35 11.01 -2.10
C TRP A 370 -24.48 11.34 -3.09
N ARG A 371 -25.34 12.32 -2.77
CA ARG A 371 -26.36 12.82 -3.71
C ARG A 371 -25.75 13.39 -4.98
N VAL A 372 -24.69 14.20 -4.87
CA VAL A 372 -23.97 14.70 -6.05
C VAL A 372 -23.44 13.54 -6.90
N PHE A 373 -22.86 12.52 -6.28
CA PHE A 373 -22.30 11.39 -7.03
C PHE A 373 -23.39 10.56 -7.74
N THR A 374 -24.56 10.44 -7.11
CA THR A 374 -25.73 9.79 -7.70
C THR A 374 -26.30 10.60 -8.86
N ASP A 375 -26.53 11.91 -8.65
CA ASP A 375 -27.09 12.81 -9.66
C ASP A 375 -26.20 12.94 -10.91
N GLU A 376 -24.88 12.99 -10.72
CA GLU A 376 -23.91 13.08 -11.83
C GLU A 376 -23.59 11.70 -12.44
N GLY A 377 -24.17 10.62 -11.90
CA GLY A 377 -23.99 9.26 -12.41
C GLY A 377 -22.57 8.71 -12.22
N PHE A 378 -21.83 9.17 -11.21
CA PHE A 378 -20.52 8.62 -10.87
C PHE A 378 -20.60 7.24 -10.22
N VAL A 379 -21.72 6.98 -9.53
CA VAL A 379 -22.09 5.66 -9.01
C VAL A 379 -23.19 5.01 -9.86
N ASP A 380 -23.29 3.70 -9.81
CA ASP A 380 -24.41 2.96 -10.41
C ASP A 380 -25.62 2.83 -9.46
N GLU A 381 -26.68 2.18 -9.92
CA GLU A 381 -27.93 1.99 -9.15
C GLU A 381 -27.72 1.20 -7.84
N ARG A 382 -26.59 0.47 -7.73
CA ARG A 382 -26.22 -0.30 -6.55
C ARG A 382 -25.19 0.43 -5.68
N GLY A 383 -24.81 1.66 -6.05
CA GLY A 383 -23.84 2.48 -5.33
C GLY A 383 -22.38 2.23 -5.70
N TYR A 384 -22.06 1.37 -6.67
CA TYR A 384 -20.68 1.12 -7.05
C TYR A 384 -20.12 2.22 -7.94
N MET A 385 -18.86 2.59 -7.69
CA MET A 385 -18.14 3.56 -8.51
C MET A 385 -18.00 3.05 -9.95
N ARG A 386 -18.42 3.86 -10.92
CA ARG A 386 -18.28 3.52 -12.35
C ARG A 386 -16.88 3.71 -12.90
N LYS A 387 -16.09 4.57 -12.26
CA LYS A 387 -14.70 4.89 -12.63
C LYS A 387 -13.85 4.99 -11.37
N ASP A 388 -12.54 4.84 -11.56
CA ASP A 388 -11.55 5.12 -10.50
C ASP A 388 -11.78 6.53 -9.94
N GLY A 389 -11.78 6.65 -8.61
CA GLY A 389 -11.94 7.92 -7.93
C GLY A 389 -11.02 9.00 -8.46
N ARG A 390 -9.76 8.67 -8.82
CA ARG A 390 -8.75 9.61 -9.34
C ARG A 390 -9.14 10.20 -10.69
N THR A 391 -9.95 9.47 -11.45
CA THR A 391 -10.41 9.84 -12.80
C THR A 391 -11.84 10.39 -12.80
N THR A 392 -12.53 10.31 -11.66
CA THR A 392 -13.88 10.82 -11.51
C THR A 392 -13.82 12.33 -11.26
N PRO A 393 -14.53 13.18 -12.03
CA PRO A 393 -14.50 14.63 -11.89
C PRO A 393 -15.37 15.11 -10.71
N TRP A 394 -15.24 14.45 -9.56
CA TRP A 394 -16.09 14.67 -8.40
C TRP A 394 -15.86 16.03 -7.75
N LYS A 395 -14.62 16.55 -7.81
CA LYS A 395 -14.27 17.88 -7.32
C LYS A 395 -15.01 18.96 -8.09
N ASP A 396 -15.02 18.89 -9.41
CA ASP A 396 -15.73 19.82 -10.28
C ASP A 396 -17.25 19.78 -10.03
N ALA A 397 -17.80 18.59 -9.80
CA ALA A 397 -19.22 18.44 -9.46
C ALA A 397 -19.57 19.11 -8.12
N VAL A 398 -18.72 18.96 -7.10
CA VAL A 398 -18.89 19.64 -5.80
C VAL A 398 -18.76 21.16 -5.93
N VAL A 399 -17.79 21.64 -6.73
CA VAL A 399 -17.63 23.07 -7.05
C VAL A 399 -18.89 23.63 -7.71
N LYS A 400 -19.40 22.94 -8.75
CA LYS A 400 -20.63 23.32 -9.46
C LYS A 400 -21.86 23.38 -8.54
N ARG A 401 -21.88 22.57 -7.48
CA ARG A 401 -22.96 22.54 -6.47
C ARG A 401 -22.77 23.56 -5.35
N GLY A 402 -21.66 24.30 -5.35
CA GLY A 402 -21.46 25.48 -4.50
C GLY A 402 -21.00 25.20 -3.08
N PHE A 403 -20.41 24.04 -2.80
CA PHE A 403 -19.96 23.69 -1.43
C PHE A 403 -18.54 23.15 -1.33
N TRP A 404 -17.68 23.54 -2.27
CA TRP A 404 -16.27 23.16 -2.27
C TRP A 404 -15.52 23.54 -0.99
N GLU A 405 -15.79 24.72 -0.43
CA GLU A 405 -15.10 25.18 0.80
C GLU A 405 -15.34 24.25 2.01
N GLU A 406 -16.49 23.56 2.06
CA GLU A 406 -16.78 22.58 3.11
C GLU A 406 -16.00 21.27 2.92
N VAL A 407 -15.50 21.01 1.71
CA VAL A 407 -14.96 19.72 1.26
C VAL A 407 -13.45 19.77 1.00
N SER A 408 -12.93 20.92 0.59
CA SER A 408 -11.55 21.10 0.09
C SER A 408 -10.49 20.61 1.08
N GLY A 409 -10.68 20.85 2.38
CA GLY A 409 -9.78 20.40 3.45
C GLY A 409 -9.74 18.89 3.68
N LEU A 410 -10.69 18.14 3.11
CA LEU A 410 -10.78 16.67 3.18
C LEU A 410 -10.68 16.03 1.80
N ALA A 411 -10.22 16.78 0.79
CA ALA A 411 -10.24 16.31 -0.59
C ALA A 411 -9.36 15.08 -0.81
N GLU A 412 -8.21 14.99 -0.13
CA GLU A 412 -7.34 13.79 -0.18
C GLU A 412 -7.99 12.59 0.52
N HIS A 413 -8.64 12.80 1.69
CA HIS A 413 -9.37 11.76 2.43
C HIS A 413 -10.52 11.18 1.61
N ILE A 414 -11.34 12.05 1.00
CA ILE A 414 -12.44 11.61 0.14
C ILE A 414 -11.87 10.90 -1.09
N GLN A 415 -10.80 11.42 -1.70
CA GLN A 415 -10.18 10.81 -2.86
C GLN A 415 -9.73 9.37 -2.59
N GLU A 416 -9.07 9.12 -1.45
CA GLU A 416 -8.66 7.77 -1.03
C GLU A 416 -9.88 6.83 -0.92
N GLU A 417 -10.93 7.27 -0.23
CA GLU A 417 -12.15 6.46 -0.05
C GLU A 417 -12.86 6.14 -1.37
N LEU A 418 -12.83 7.04 -2.35
CA LEU A 418 -13.38 6.76 -3.68
C LEU A 418 -12.53 5.77 -4.48
N ASN A 419 -11.21 5.79 -4.31
CA ASN A 419 -10.31 4.84 -4.94
C ASN A 419 -10.50 3.45 -4.32
N LEU A 420 -10.61 3.40 -2.99
CA LEU A 420 -10.93 2.20 -2.23
C LEU A 420 -12.28 1.62 -2.67
N ALA A 421 -13.33 2.45 -2.73
CA ALA A 421 -14.66 2.03 -3.16
C ALA A 421 -14.67 1.44 -4.56
N TYR A 422 -13.91 2.04 -5.49
CA TYR A 422 -13.76 1.50 -6.83
C TYR A 422 -13.02 0.16 -6.85
N GLY A 423 -12.16 -0.14 -5.86
CA GLY A 423 -11.47 -1.41 -5.74
C GLY A 423 -10.35 -1.58 -6.77
N TYR A 424 -9.55 -0.54 -7.00
CA TYR A 424 -8.39 -0.58 -7.89
C TYR A 424 -7.17 0.12 -7.28
N HIS A 425 -6.09 -0.65 -7.08
CA HIS A 425 -4.76 -0.16 -6.71
C HIS A 425 -4.76 0.91 -5.60
N GLU A 426 -5.45 0.64 -4.49
CA GLU A 426 -5.48 1.51 -3.32
C GLU A 426 -5.09 0.74 -2.05
N MET A 427 -4.37 1.40 -1.13
CA MET A 427 -4.13 0.82 0.19
C MET A 427 -5.46 0.64 0.91
N THR A 428 -5.56 -0.35 1.80
CA THR A 428 -6.84 -0.64 2.44
C THR A 428 -6.70 -1.18 3.85
N SER A 429 -7.55 -0.67 4.73
CA SER A 429 -7.71 -1.10 6.11
C SER A 429 -8.82 -2.16 6.28
N LEU A 430 -9.52 -2.53 5.21
CA LEU A 430 -10.66 -3.47 5.25
C LEU A 430 -10.32 -4.88 5.74
N HIS A 431 -9.05 -5.29 5.63
CA HIS A 431 -8.57 -6.62 6.05
C HIS A 431 -7.52 -6.55 7.15
N THR A 432 -7.52 -5.46 7.91
CA THR A 432 -6.46 -5.19 8.90
C THR A 432 -6.43 -6.25 9.99
N ASP A 433 -7.58 -6.79 10.41
CA ASP A 433 -7.62 -7.85 11.42
C ASP A 433 -6.99 -9.14 10.88
N GLU A 434 -7.34 -9.58 9.66
CA GLU A 434 -6.76 -10.77 9.03
C GLU A 434 -5.26 -10.62 8.74
N MET A 435 -4.82 -9.41 8.40
CA MET A 435 -3.41 -9.07 8.20
C MET A 435 -2.61 -9.17 9.50
N PHE A 436 -3.14 -8.65 10.60
CA PHE A 436 -2.45 -8.72 11.88
C PHE A 436 -2.55 -10.10 12.53
N ASP A 437 -3.65 -10.84 12.34
CA ASP A 437 -3.73 -12.25 12.74
C ASP A 437 -2.62 -13.05 12.06
N TRP A 438 -2.44 -12.86 10.75
CA TRP A 438 -1.33 -13.45 10.00
C TRP A 438 0.03 -13.06 10.54
N ILE A 439 0.27 -11.78 10.84
CA ILE A 439 1.57 -11.37 11.40
C ILE A 439 1.79 -12.02 12.77
N GLU A 440 0.76 -12.04 13.61
CA GLU A 440 0.83 -12.56 14.99
C GLU A 440 1.09 -14.07 15.06
N GLU A 441 0.58 -14.84 14.11
CA GLU A 441 0.87 -16.27 13.93
C GLU A 441 2.38 -16.57 13.78
N HIS A 442 3.18 -15.57 13.38
CA HIS A 442 4.59 -15.72 13.04
C HIS A 442 5.56 -14.95 13.96
N LEU A 443 5.08 -14.43 15.10
CA LEU A 443 5.94 -13.68 16.04
C LEU A 443 6.79 -14.57 16.97
N SER A 444 6.59 -15.89 16.94
CA SER A 444 7.20 -16.87 17.85
C SER A 444 8.52 -17.45 17.38
#